data_AF-A0A7Y3L3S9-F1
#
_entry.id   AF-A0A7Y3L3S9-F1
#
_cell.length_a   1.000
_cell.length_b   1.000
_cell.length_c   1.000
_cell.angle_alpha   90.00
_cell.angle_beta   90.00
_cell.angle_gamma   90.00
#
_symmetry.space_group_name_H-M   'P 1'
#
loop_
_entity.id
_entity.type
_entity.pdbx_description
1 polymer ?
#
loop_
_entity_poly.entity_id
_entity_poly.type
_entity_poly.pdbx_seq_one_letter_code
_entity_poly.pdbx_strand_id
1 'polypeptide(L)'
;MSDEKDALKSAIAAAFSDVPRPQEGRIALPSADDREDIESVFRGRHWRDMPVDALLRHHLLAQSLSSMTLEAFRFFFPGFLLLAVDHPVSDIADEVLFDLIPPRGDQ
;
A
#
# COMPACT_ATOMS: atom_id res chain seq x y z
N MET A 1 -6.33 21.14 12.72
CA MET A 1 -6.47 20.08 11.69
C MET A 1 -5.13 19.58 11.17
N SER A 2 -4.09 20.42 10.98
CA SER A 2 -2.75 19.90 10.60
C SER A 2 -2.11 19.05 11.70
N ASP A 3 -2.13 19.51 12.96
CA ASP A 3 -1.46 18.82 14.07
C ASP A 3 -1.98 17.38 14.33
N GLU A 4 -3.29 17.16 14.19
CA GLU A 4 -3.91 15.84 14.34
C GLU A 4 -3.52 14.90 13.19
N LYS A 5 -3.51 15.43 11.96
CA LYS A 5 -3.05 14.72 10.78
C LYS A 5 -1.58 14.30 10.92
N ASP A 6 -0.72 15.20 11.37
CA ASP A 6 0.71 14.96 11.55
C ASP A 6 1.01 13.97 12.69
N ALA A 7 0.22 14.04 13.77
CA ALA A 7 0.27 13.05 14.86
C ALA A 7 -0.13 11.65 14.38
N LEU A 8 -1.21 11.54 13.59
CA LEU A 8 -1.64 10.27 13.00
C LEU A 8 -0.58 9.67 12.07
N LYS A 9 0.01 10.49 11.18
CA LYS A 9 1.09 10.06 10.28
C LYS A 9 2.30 9.54 11.06
N SER A 10 2.67 10.21 12.15
CA SER A 10 3.76 9.77 13.03
C SER A 10 3.43 8.44 13.71
N ALA A 11 2.20 8.25 14.19
CA ALA A 11 1.76 6.99 14.79
C ALA A 11 1.80 5.83 13.79
N ILE A 12 1.35 6.05 12.54
CA ILE A 12 1.45 5.06 11.45
C ILE A 12 2.93 4.72 11.20
N ALA A 13 3.79 5.72 11.03
CA ALA A 13 5.21 5.48 10.76
C ALA A 13 5.93 4.70 11.87
N ALA A 14 5.54 4.92 13.13
CA ALA A 14 6.07 4.19 14.28
C ALA A 14 5.53 2.76 14.37
N ALA A 15 4.23 2.54 14.14
CA ALA A 15 3.62 1.21 14.22
C ALA A 15 4.18 0.22 13.18
N PHE A 16 4.72 0.72 12.06
CA PHE A 16 5.26 -0.09 10.98
C PHE A 16 6.79 0.06 10.82
N SER A 17 7.51 0.60 11.81
CA SER A 17 8.97 0.81 11.72
C SER A 17 9.76 -0.48 11.57
N ASP A 18 9.24 -1.57 12.16
CA ASP A 18 9.94 -2.85 12.29
C ASP A 18 9.50 -3.87 11.23
N VAL A 19 8.69 -3.44 10.25
CA VAL A 19 8.25 -4.35 9.18
C VAL A 19 9.41 -4.63 8.22
N PRO A 20 9.79 -5.90 8.04
CA PRO A 20 10.88 -6.25 7.15
C PRO A 20 10.53 -5.92 5.70
N ARG A 21 11.55 -5.55 4.93
CA ARG A 21 11.43 -5.34 3.50
C ARG A 21 11.15 -6.69 2.80
N PRO A 22 10.27 -6.73 1.77
CA PRO A 22 10.09 -7.93 0.97
C PRO A 22 11.39 -8.31 0.27
N GLN A 23 11.59 -9.61 0.05
CA GLN A 23 12.70 -10.09 -0.77
C GLN A 23 12.56 -9.57 -2.22
N GLU A 24 13.70 -9.38 -2.89
CA GLU A 24 13.71 -8.98 -4.30
C GLU A 24 12.94 -9.98 -5.17
N GLY A 25 12.12 -9.46 -6.08
CA GLY A 25 11.30 -10.28 -6.99
C GLY A 25 10.12 -11.00 -6.33
N ARG A 26 9.79 -10.66 -5.06
CA ARG A 26 8.63 -11.17 -4.31
C ARG A 26 7.68 -10.05 -3.93
N ILE A 27 7.51 -9.05 -4.78
CA ILE A 27 6.61 -7.93 -4.52
C ILE A 27 5.19 -8.30 -4.95
N ALA A 28 5.03 -8.76 -6.18
CA ALA A 28 3.73 -9.17 -6.71
C ALA A 28 3.55 -10.69 -6.69
N LEU A 29 2.30 -11.13 -6.56
CA LEU A 29 1.92 -12.52 -6.69
C LEU A 29 2.26 -13.03 -8.10
N PRO A 30 2.71 -14.30 -8.24
CA PRO A 30 2.99 -14.87 -9.55
C PRO A 30 1.80 -14.88 -10.51
N SER A 31 0.57 -14.88 -9.97
CA SER A 31 -0.69 -14.92 -10.70
C SER A 31 -1.29 -13.53 -10.96
N ALA A 32 -0.64 -12.45 -10.55
CA ALA A 32 -1.14 -11.10 -10.81
C ALA A 32 -0.95 -10.76 -12.29
N ASP A 33 -2.03 -10.33 -12.95
CA ASP A 33 -1.99 -9.94 -14.37
C ASP A 33 -1.02 -8.76 -14.59
N ASP A 34 -0.97 -7.82 -13.63
CA ASP A 34 -0.10 -6.64 -13.65
C ASP A 34 1.22 -6.83 -12.88
N ARG A 35 1.69 -8.08 -12.75
CA ARG A 35 2.88 -8.41 -11.95
C ARG A 35 4.10 -7.57 -12.32
N GLU A 36 4.39 -7.42 -13.61
CA GLU A 36 5.58 -6.70 -14.09
C GLU A 36 5.51 -5.21 -13.73
N ASP A 37 4.33 -4.61 -13.82
CA ASP A 37 4.11 -3.20 -13.50
C ASP A 37 4.22 -2.95 -12.00
N ILE A 38 3.61 -3.81 -11.17
CA ILE A 38 3.74 -3.73 -9.70
C ILE A 38 5.20 -3.90 -9.29
N GLU A 39 5.89 -4.89 -9.82
CA GLU A 39 7.32 -5.07 -9.56
C GLU A 39 8.14 -3.85 -9.99
N SER A 40 7.91 -3.30 -11.18
CA SER A 40 8.61 -2.11 -11.70
C SER A 40 8.40 -0.88 -10.83
N VAL A 41 7.16 -0.63 -10.39
CA VAL A 41 6.82 0.53 -9.57
C VAL A 41 7.43 0.42 -8.17
N PHE A 42 7.37 -0.75 -7.54
CA PHE A 42 7.70 -0.89 -6.11
C PHE A 42 9.11 -1.41 -5.83
N ARG A 43 9.79 -2.03 -6.80
CA ARG A 43 11.15 -2.56 -6.63
C ARG A 43 12.13 -1.46 -6.23
N GLY A 44 12.94 -1.76 -5.22
CA GLY A 44 13.94 -0.82 -4.72
C GLY A 44 13.36 0.38 -3.94
N ARG A 45 12.03 0.52 -3.83
CA ARG A 45 11.40 1.62 -3.07
C ARG A 45 11.13 1.28 -1.62
N HIS A 46 11.12 2.33 -0.80
CA HIS A 46 10.60 2.32 0.56
C HIS A 46 9.18 2.88 0.57
N TRP A 47 8.33 2.46 1.50
CA TRP A 47 6.95 2.95 1.61
C TRP A 47 6.84 4.47 1.86
N ARG A 48 7.94 5.11 2.30
CA ARG A 48 8.06 6.57 2.48
C ARG A 48 8.26 7.33 1.17
N ASP A 49 8.77 6.66 0.14
CA ASP A 49 9.16 7.25 -1.15
C ASP A 49 8.24 6.76 -2.29
N MET A 50 6.97 6.51 -1.95
CA MET A 50 5.99 6.00 -2.90
C MET A 50 5.60 7.09 -3.91
N PRO A 51 5.59 6.78 -5.23
CA PRO A 51 5.31 7.77 -6.27
C PRO A 51 3.80 8.04 -6.36
N VAL A 52 3.31 8.99 -5.56
CA VAL A 52 1.88 9.34 -5.44
C VAL A 52 1.22 9.54 -6.80
N ASP A 53 1.83 10.34 -7.67
CA ASP A 53 1.28 10.60 -9.00
C ASP A 53 1.22 9.36 -9.90
N ALA A 54 2.17 8.42 -9.74
CA ALA A 54 2.14 7.18 -10.51
C ALA A 54 1.06 6.24 -9.99
N LEU A 55 0.89 6.17 -8.67
CA LEU A 55 -0.18 5.40 -8.03
C LEU A 55 -1.57 5.92 -8.43
N LEU A 56 -1.75 7.24 -8.40
CA LEU A 56 -3.01 7.89 -8.80
C LEU A 56 -3.32 7.76 -10.30
N ARG A 57 -2.30 7.82 -11.18
CA ARG A 57 -2.52 7.81 -12.65
C ARG A 57 -2.78 6.43 -13.23
N HIS A 58 -2.28 5.36 -12.61
CA HIS A 58 -2.22 4.06 -13.28
C HIS A 58 -3.33 3.06 -12.88
N HIS A 59 -4.35 3.43 -12.10
CA HIS A 59 -5.31 2.49 -11.48
C HIS A 59 -4.66 1.36 -10.66
N LEU A 60 -3.33 1.32 -10.57
CA LEU A 60 -2.54 0.32 -9.87
C LEU A 60 -2.92 0.28 -8.38
N LEU A 61 -3.39 1.38 -7.77
CA LEU A 61 -3.79 1.43 -6.35
C LEU A 61 -4.77 0.30 -5.94
N ALA A 62 -5.84 0.07 -6.73
CA ALA A 62 -6.91 -0.89 -6.41
C ALA A 62 -6.50 -2.35 -6.67
N GLN A 63 -5.72 -2.59 -7.72
CA GLN A 63 -5.32 -3.94 -8.09
C GLN A 63 -4.00 -4.37 -7.42
N SER A 64 -3.15 -3.43 -7.02
CA SER A 64 -1.79 -3.76 -6.56
C SER A 64 -1.73 -4.29 -5.13
N LEU A 65 -2.56 -3.82 -4.19
CA LEU A 65 -2.54 -4.33 -2.81
C LEU A 65 -2.98 -5.80 -2.72
N SER A 66 -4.12 -6.14 -3.33
CA SER A 66 -4.58 -7.54 -3.45
C SER A 66 -3.68 -8.42 -4.31
N SER A 67 -2.93 -7.83 -5.25
CA SER A 67 -1.95 -8.52 -6.10
C SER A 67 -0.55 -8.61 -5.50
N MET A 68 -0.30 -8.04 -4.32
CA MET A 68 1.00 -8.13 -3.64
C MET A 68 1.14 -9.44 -2.87
N THR A 69 2.37 -9.90 -2.71
CA THR A 69 2.65 -10.94 -1.72
C THR A 69 2.36 -10.40 -0.32
N LEU A 70 2.10 -11.29 0.65
CA LEU A 70 1.85 -10.88 2.04
C LEU A 70 3.01 -10.05 2.63
N GLU A 71 4.25 -10.36 2.26
CA GLU A 71 5.43 -9.61 2.71
C GLU A 71 5.43 -8.19 2.15
N ALA A 72 5.15 -8.04 0.86
CA ALA A 72 5.12 -6.75 0.19
C ALA A 72 3.93 -5.90 0.64
N PHE A 73 2.76 -6.51 0.77
CA PHE A 73 1.57 -5.87 1.34
C PHE A 73 1.92 -5.26 2.70
N ARG A 74 2.44 -6.06 3.64
CA ARG A 74 2.78 -5.57 4.99
C ARG A 74 3.77 -4.42 4.98
N PHE A 75 4.77 -4.47 4.09
CA PHE A 75 5.80 -3.44 3.99
C PHE A 75 5.29 -2.13 3.37
N PHE A 76 4.47 -2.20 2.31
CA PHE A 76 3.98 -1.01 1.61
C PHE A 76 2.69 -0.43 2.20
N PHE A 77 1.89 -1.22 2.92
CA PHE A 77 0.67 -0.81 3.59
C PHE A 77 0.74 0.51 4.37
N PRO A 78 1.76 0.79 5.21
CA PRO A 78 1.88 2.10 5.87
C PRO A 78 1.98 3.27 4.89
N GLY A 79 2.61 3.08 3.71
CA GLY A 79 2.64 4.08 2.67
C GLY A 79 1.24 4.40 2.12
N PHE A 80 0.41 3.37 1.88
CA PHE A 80 -0.98 3.56 1.47
C PHE A 80 -1.82 4.28 2.53
N LEU A 81 -1.63 3.95 3.83
CA LEU A 81 -2.30 4.67 4.92
C LEU A 81 -1.92 6.15 4.97
N LEU A 82 -0.64 6.47 4.80
CA LEU A 82 -0.18 7.86 4.77
C LEU A 82 -0.74 8.62 3.57
N LEU A 83 -0.87 7.96 2.42
CA LEU A 83 -1.52 8.53 1.24
C LEU A 83 -3.01 8.78 1.45
N ALA A 84 -3.74 7.84 2.08
CA ALA A 84 -5.14 8.04 2.42
C ALA A 84 -5.33 9.25 3.36
N VAL A 85 -4.42 9.42 4.33
CA VAL A 85 -4.41 10.58 5.23
C VAL A 85 -4.06 11.87 4.48
N ASP A 86 -3.13 11.82 3.52
CA ASP A 86 -2.73 12.99 2.73
C ASP A 86 -3.75 13.40 1.67
N HIS A 87 -4.49 12.44 1.13
CA HIS A 87 -5.44 12.61 0.03
C HIS A 87 -6.81 11.99 0.37
N PRO A 88 -7.55 12.54 1.35
CA PRO A 88 -8.78 11.93 1.87
C PRO A 88 -9.97 11.93 0.89
N VAL A 89 -9.88 12.65 -0.23
CA VAL A 89 -10.91 12.70 -1.29
C VAL A 89 -10.56 11.77 -2.46
N SER A 90 -9.53 10.93 -2.32
CA SER A 90 -9.18 9.92 -3.30
C SER A 90 -9.75 8.56 -2.92
N ASP A 91 -9.92 7.67 -3.90
CA ASP A 91 -10.41 6.30 -3.70
C ASP A 91 -9.43 5.43 -2.88
N ILE A 92 -8.25 5.93 -2.52
CA ILE A 92 -7.22 5.22 -1.74
C ILE A 92 -7.76 4.70 -0.41
N ALA A 93 -8.57 5.51 0.28
CA ALA A 93 -9.13 5.10 1.57
C ALA A 93 -10.10 3.93 1.43
N ASP A 94 -10.95 3.95 0.40
CA ASP A 94 -11.93 2.90 0.14
C ASP A 94 -11.26 1.59 -0.29
N GLU A 95 -10.20 1.66 -1.11
CA GLU A 95 -9.41 0.49 -1.51
C GLU A 95 -8.67 -0.14 -0.34
N VAL A 96 -8.01 0.67 0.49
CA VAL A 96 -7.38 0.18 1.73
C VAL A 96 -8.41 -0.51 2.62
N LEU A 97 -9.62 0.03 2.72
CA LEU A 97 -10.70 -0.61 3.48
C LEU A 97 -11.13 -1.93 2.83
N PHE A 98 -11.26 -1.98 1.51
CA PHE A 98 -11.62 -3.20 0.78
C PHE A 98 -10.66 -4.36 1.07
N ASP A 99 -9.35 -4.13 1.02
CA ASP A 99 -8.35 -5.17 1.27
C ASP A 99 -8.21 -5.57 2.74
N LEU A 100 -8.70 -4.73 3.66
CA LEU A 100 -8.74 -5.02 5.09
C LEU A 100 -10.04 -5.69 5.54
N ILE A 101 -11.08 -5.68 4.69
CA ILE A 101 -12.29 -6.44 4.96
C ILE A 101 -11.95 -7.92 4.81
N PRO A 102 -12.04 -8.73 5.88
CA PRO A 102 -11.86 -10.16 5.75
C PRO A 102 -12.83 -10.67 4.69
N PRO A 103 -12.43 -11.64 3.83
CA PRO A 103 -13.38 -12.29 2.96
C PRO A 103 -14.54 -12.76 3.85
N ARG A 104 -15.78 -12.44 3.45
CA ARG A 104 -16.95 -12.99 4.14
C ARG A 104 -16.70 -14.48 4.20
N GLY A 105 -16.57 -15.01 5.42
CA GLY A 105 -16.30 -16.43 5.60
C GLY A 105 -17.44 -17.19 4.92
N ASP A 106 -17.16 -17.76 3.77
CA ASP A 106 -18.01 -18.79 3.21
C ASP A 106 -17.89 -19.98 4.16
N GLN A 107 -18.96 -20.20 4.93
CA GLN A 107 -19.24 -21.50 5.56
C GLN A 107 -19.61 -22.51 4.47
#